data_AF-A0A0N1IKK5-F1
#
_entry.id   AF-A0A0N1IKK5-F1
#
_cell.length_a   1.000
_cell.length_b   1.000
_cell.length_c   1.000
_cell.angle_alpha   90.00
_cell.angle_beta   90.00
_cell.angle_gamma   90.00
#
_symmetry.space_group_name_H-M   'P 1'
#
loop_
_entity.id
_entity.type
_entity.pdbx_description
1 polymer ?
#
loop_
_entity_poly.entity_id
_entity_poly.type
_entity_poly.pdbx_seq_one_letter_code
_entity_poly.pdbx_strand_id
1 'polypeptide(L)' 'MSENLKEATKLIEQGHVRVGAQLVKNPSFLVTRALEDFVTWVDSSAIKKHIMEYNDMRDDFDNV' A
#
# COMPACT_ATOMS: atom_id res chain seq x y z
N MET A 1 5.61 2.57 5.61
CA MET A 1 4.98 2.78 4.28
C MET A 1 5.92 3.44 3.28
N SER A 2 6.71 4.45 3.64
CA SER A 2 7.87 4.86 2.82
C SER A 2 8.84 5.62 3.73
N GLU A 3 10.13 5.61 3.39
CA GLU A 3 11.16 6.33 4.13
C GLU A 3 11.23 7.81 3.73
N ASN A 4 10.86 8.15 2.49
CA ASN A 4 10.90 9.51 2.00
C ASN A 4 9.72 9.82 1.05
N LEU A 5 9.48 11.12 0.84
CA LEU A 5 8.36 11.63 0.05
C LEU A 5 8.44 11.19 -1.41
N LYS A 6 9.63 11.22 -2.02
CA LYS A 6 9.82 10.89 -3.44
C LYS A 6 9.46 9.44 -3.72
N GLU A 7 9.88 8.52 -2.86
CA GLU A 7 9.51 7.12 -2.95
C GLU A 7 8.01 6.94 -2.68
N ALA A 8 7.43 7.65 -1.71
CA ALA A 8 5.99 7.56 -1.46
C ALA A 8 5.15 7.92 -2.70
N THR A 9 5.52 9.00 -3.39
CA THR A 9 4.90 9.42 -4.66
C THR A 9 4.98 8.31 -5.70
N LYS A 10 6.15 7.72 -5.89
CA LYS A 10 6.38 6.64 -6.85
C LYS A 10 5.55 5.40 -6.54
N LEU A 11 5.45 5.02 -5.27
CA LEU A 11 4.68 3.86 -4.83
C LEU A 11 3.17 4.05 -5.04
N ILE A 12 2.67 5.28 -4.88
CA ILE A 12 1.29 5.63 -5.19
C ILE A 12 1.07 5.57 -6.71
N GLU A 13 1.94 6.16 -7.52
CA GLU A 13 1.83 6.15 -8.99
C GLU A 13 1.84 4.74 -9.58
N GLN A 14 2.65 3.84 -9.00
CA GLN A 14 2.69 2.42 -9.37
C GLN A 14 1.43 1.64 -8.95
N GLY A 15 0.60 2.21 -8.05
CA GLY A 15 -0.64 1.60 -7.59
C GLY A 15 -0.44 0.58 -6.47
N HIS A 16 0.55 0.78 -5.60
CA HIS A 16 0.74 -0.10 -4.44
C HIS A 16 -0.14 0.26 -3.23
N VAL A 17 -0.74 1.46 -3.22
CA VAL A 17 -1.46 2.01 -2.07
C VAL A 17 -2.98 2.07 -2.34
N ARG A 18 -3.76 1.65 -1.36
CA ARG A 18 -5.22 1.86 -1.31
C ARG A 18 -5.61 2.64 -0.06
N VAL A 19 -6.75 3.32 -0.13
CA VAL A 19 -7.40 3.99 1.00
C VAL A 19 -8.79 3.38 1.16
N GLY A 20 -8.99 2.65 2.25
CA GLY A 20 -10.17 1.79 2.40
C GLY A 20 -10.24 0.76 1.28
N ALA A 21 -11.34 0.75 0.53
CA ALA A 21 -11.53 -0.17 -0.60
C ALA A 21 -10.97 0.36 -1.94
N GLN A 22 -10.55 1.63 -2.01
CA GLN A 22 -10.22 2.27 -3.29
C GLN A 22 -8.71 2.31 -3.53
N LEU A 23 -8.29 1.82 -4.70
CA LEU A 23 -6.93 1.97 -5.21
C LEU A 23 -6.64 3.44 -5.56
N VAL A 24 -5.55 4.00 -5.04
CA VAL A 24 -5.15 5.39 -5.30
C VAL A 24 -3.90 5.41 -6.16
N LYS A 25 -3.98 6.09 -7.32
CA LYS A 25 -2.84 6.30 -8.23
C LYS A 25 -2.40 7.76 -8.37
N ASN A 26 -3.19 8.70 -7.83
CA ASN A 26 -2.87 10.12 -7.87
C ASN A 26 -2.21 10.53 -6.54
N PRO A 27 -0.92 10.94 -6.53
CA PRO A 27 -0.23 11.38 -5.32
C PRO A 27 -0.84 12.62 -4.66
N SER A 28 -1.59 13.43 -5.41
CA SER A 28 -2.30 14.61 -4.89
C SER A 28 -3.67 14.28 -4.28
N PHE A 29 -3.98 12.99 -4.08
CA PHE A 29 -5.20 12.57 -3.40
C PHE A 29 -5.21 12.99 -1.93
N LEU A 30 -6.17 13.82 -1.54
CA LEU A 30 -6.31 14.30 -0.17
C LEU A 30 -7.01 13.26 0.70
N VAL A 31 -6.29 12.72 1.68
CA VAL A 31 -6.83 11.80 2.68
C VAL A 31 -7.43 12.58 3.84
N THR A 32 -8.70 12.32 4.17
CA THR A 32 -9.35 12.92 5.35
C THR A 32 -8.94 12.19 6.63
N ARG A 33 -9.07 12.84 7.79
CA ARG A 33 -8.69 12.25 9.09
C ARG A 33 -9.38 10.91 9.38
N ALA A 34 -10.64 10.76 8.95
CA ALA A 34 -11.39 9.51 9.13
C ALA A 34 -10.88 8.36 8.24
N LEU A 35 -10.17 8.67 7.15
CA LEU A 35 -9.64 7.68 6.21
C LEU A 35 -8.16 7.35 6.45
N GLU A 36 -7.49 8.09 7.32
CA GLU A 36 -6.05 7.95 7.60
C GLU A 36 -5.69 6.53 8.06
N ASP A 37 -6.48 5.95 8.97
CA ASP A 37 -6.25 4.59 9.49
C ASP A 37 -6.44 3.49 8.43
N PHE A 38 -7.09 3.82 7.31
CA PHE A 38 -7.39 2.89 6.22
C PHE A 38 -6.39 3.00 5.06
N VAL A 39 -5.30 3.75 5.21
CA VAL A 39 -4.21 3.82 4.24
C VAL A 39 -3.35 2.57 4.38
N THR A 40 -3.40 1.69 3.37
CA THR A 40 -2.68 0.41 3.41
C THR A 40 -2.21 -0.03 2.02
N TRP A 41 -1.37 -1.07 1.99
CA TRP A 41 -0.96 -1.70 0.74
C TRP A 41 -2.14 -2.46 0.11
N VAL A 42 -2.18 -2.46 -1.22
CA VAL A 42 -3.06 -3.37 -1.97
C VAL A 42 -2.65 -4.81 -1.70
N ASP A 43 -3.61 -5.73 -1.69
CA ASP A 43 -3.35 -7.14 -1.36
C ASP A 43 -2.39 -7.82 -2.34
N SER A 44 -2.50 -7.48 -3.64
CA SER A 44 -1.57 -7.95 -4.68
C SER A 44 -0.22 -7.24 -4.73
N SER A 45 0.04 -6.28 -3.83
CA SER A 45 1.26 -5.47 -3.83
C SER A 45 2.51 -6.33 -3.54
N ALA A 46 3.50 -6.26 -4.43
CA ALA A 46 4.79 -6.91 -4.22
C ALA A 46 5.50 -6.42 -2.94
N ILE A 47 5.26 -5.17 -2.54
CA ILE A 47 5.82 -4.59 -1.31
C ILE A 47 5.20 -5.25 -0.07
N LYS A 48 3.88 -5.47 -0.10
CA LYS A 48 3.18 -6.19 0.98
C LYS A 48 3.74 -7.60 1.12
N LYS A 49 3.93 -8.30 -0.01
CA LYS A 49 4.54 -9.64 -0.05
C LYS A 49 5.95 -9.65 0.51
N HIS A 50 6.79 -8.68 0.13
CA HIS A 50 8.15 -8.57 0.63
C HIS A 50 8.20 -8.31 2.14
N ILE A 51 7.33 -7.44 2.66
CA ILE A 51 7.22 -7.17 4.10
C ILE A 51 6.76 -8.42 4.87
N MET A 52 5.77 -9.16 4.35
CA MET A 52 5.27 -10.39 4.98
C MET A 52 6.33 -11.49 4.99
N GLU A 53 7.09 -11.63 3.91
CA GLU A 53 8.21 -12.55 3.81
C GLU A 53 9.33 -12.19 4.79
N TYR A 54 9.69 -10.91 4.89
CA TYR A 54 10.66 -10.44 5.88
C TYR A 54 10.25 -10.73 7.33
N ASN A 55 8.95 -10.72 7.61
CA ASN A 55 8.38 -10.98 8.93
C ASN A 55 8.03 -12.47 9.16
N ASP A 56 8.39 -13.38 8.25
CA ASP A 56 8.01 -14.82 8.29
C ASP A 56 6.49 -15.06 8.44
N MET A 57 5.67 -14.13 7.94
CA MET A 57 4.20 -14.12 8.05
C MET A 57 3.52 -14.37 6.69
N ARG A 58 4.27 -14.78 5.68
CA ARG A 58 3.75 -14.95 4.33
C ARG A 58 2.89 -16.21 4.24
N ASP A 59 1.61 -16.00 3.93
CA ASP A 59 0.68 -17.05 3.52
C ASP A 59 0.46 -16.98 1.99
N ASP A 60 0.69 -18.10 1.31
CA ASP A 60 0.61 -18.19 -0.15
C ASP A 60 -0.82 -18.43 -0.65
N PHE A 61 -1.77 -18.78 0.23
CA PHE A 61 -3.17 -19.06 -0.12
C PHE A 61 -3.96 -17.80 -0.47
N ASP A 62 -3.63 -16.66 0.15
CA ASP A 62 -4.32 -15.36 -0.03
C ASP A 62 -4.13 -14.72 -1.42
N ASN A 63 -3.34 -15.34 -2.31
CA ASN A 63 -2.99 -14.80 -3.62
C ASN A 63 -3.68 -15.51 -4.80
N VAL A 64 -4.69 -16.35 -4.55
CA VAL A 64 -5.47 -17.10 -5.56
C VAL A 64 -6.76 -16.37 -5.91
#